data_AF-A0A6A5R7V1-F1
#
_entry.id   AF-A0A6A5R7V1-F1
#
_cell.length_a   1.000
_cell.length_b   1.000
_cell.length_c   1.000
_cell.angle_alpha   90.00
_cell.angle_beta   90.00
_cell.angle_gamma   90.00
#
_symmetry.space_group_name_H-M   'P 1'
#
loop_
_entity.id
_entity.type
_entity.pdbx_description
1 polymer ?
#
loop_
_entity_poly.entity_id
_entity_poly.type
_entity_poly.pdbx_seq_one_letter_code
_entity_poly.pdbx_strand_id
1 'polypeptide(L)'
;MTIPTQAKFCIECGVWLHSDLEWNRHSAQHAKRPDIIYGPITAEGILAAPRRCPYCMTQGRFVQMENPSHYAEHIEDHINKQVDNSIGQGVQCPHHSCPTKDFSKKELRDHFNTVHGIVL
;
A
#
# COMPACT_ATOMS: atom_id res chain seq x y z
N MET A 1 1.23 -0.85 37.34
CA MET A 1 1.18 -0.11 36.06
C MET A 1 1.88 -0.99 35.03
N THR A 2 1.15 -1.65 34.14
CA THR A 2 1.74 -2.51 33.10
C THR A 2 2.05 -1.64 31.88
N ILE A 3 3.33 -1.50 31.57
CA ILE A 3 3.77 -0.83 30.34
C ILE A 3 3.30 -1.71 29.17
N PRO A 4 2.54 -1.18 28.19
CA PRO A 4 2.19 -1.93 27.00
C PRO A 4 3.48 -2.43 26.34
N THR A 5 3.61 -3.74 26.16
CA THR A 5 4.80 -4.37 25.58
C THR A 5 4.95 -4.09 24.09
N GLN A 6 3.93 -3.52 23.45
CA GLN A 6 3.96 -3.13 22.05
C GLN A 6 3.04 -1.92 21.80
N ALA A 7 3.62 -0.83 21.30
CA ALA A 7 2.88 0.33 20.82
C ALA A 7 3.13 0.49 19.31
N LYS A 8 2.07 0.80 18.55
CA LYS A 8 2.13 1.00 17.10
C LYS A 8 1.71 2.42 16.78
N PHE A 9 2.54 3.15 16.04
CA PHE A 9 2.23 4.51 15.61
C PHE A 9 1.53 4.49 14.24
N CYS A 10 0.39 5.16 14.12
CA CYS A 10 -0.24 5.42 12.83
C CYS A 10 0.27 6.75 12.27
N ILE A 11 0.99 6.70 11.16
CA ILE A 11 1.59 7.88 10.53
C ILE A 11 0.53 8.80 9.92
N GLU A 12 -0.56 8.25 9.38
CA GLU A 12 -1.64 9.06 8.77
C GLU A 12 -2.41 9.89 9.79
N CYS A 13 -2.56 9.39 11.02
CA CYS A 13 -3.32 10.07 12.07
C CYS A 13 -2.45 10.74 13.14
N GLY A 14 -1.15 10.42 13.20
CA GLY A 14 -0.26 10.92 14.24
C GLY A 14 -0.56 10.38 15.63
N VAL A 15 -1.10 9.15 15.74
CA VAL A 15 -1.56 8.57 17.02
C VAL A 15 -0.83 7.27 17.37
N TRP A 16 -0.58 7.05 18.66
CA TRP A 16 -0.08 5.80 19.21
C TRP A 16 -1.23 4.89 19.64
N LEU A 17 -1.20 3.64 19.19
CA LEU A 17 -2.15 2.58 19.53
C LEU A 17 -1.42 1.53 20.37
N HIS A 18 -2.00 1.12 21.49
CA HIS A 18 -1.31 0.37 22.53
C HIS A 18 -1.75 -1.10 22.60
N SER A 19 -2.51 -1.54 21.61
CA SER A 19 -2.93 -2.93 21.46
C SER A 19 -3.16 -3.29 19.99
N ASP A 20 -3.07 -4.58 19.68
CA ASP A 20 -3.38 -5.11 18.36
C ASP A 20 -4.85 -4.89 17.98
N LEU A 21 -5.76 -4.95 18.95
CA LEU A 21 -7.18 -4.71 18.72
C LEU A 21 -7.43 -3.25 18.29
N GLU A 22 -6.80 -2.29 18.97
CA GLU A 22 -6.87 -0.87 18.59
C GLU A 22 -6.27 -0.64 17.21
N TRP A 23 -5.11 -1.22 16.94
CA TRP A 23 -4.46 -1.15 15.63
C TRP A 23 -5.36 -1.70 14.53
N ASN A 24 -5.90 -2.91 14.69
CA ASN A 24 -6.74 -3.55 13.68
C ASN A 24 -8.04 -2.79 13.41
N ARG A 25 -8.67 -2.25 14.47
CA ARG A 25 -9.87 -1.42 14.31
C ARG A 25 -9.56 -0.11 13.59
N HIS A 26 -8.45 0.53 13.95
CA HIS A 26 -8.02 1.79 13.36
C HIS A 26 -7.61 1.63 11.88
N SER A 27 -6.82 0.60 11.58
CA SER A 27 -6.35 0.28 10.23
C SER A 27 -7.53 -0.06 9.28
N ALA A 28 -8.56 -0.74 9.79
CA ALA A 28 -9.79 -1.00 9.03
C ALA A 28 -10.57 0.29 8.67
N GLN A 29 -10.46 1.36 9.46
CA GLN A 29 -11.09 2.66 9.13
C GLN A 29 -10.37 3.34 7.96
N HIS A 30 -9.04 3.24 7.90
CA HIS A 30 -8.25 3.73 6.77
C HIS A 30 -8.60 3.01 5.49
N ALA A 31 -8.73 1.68 5.57
CA ALA A 31 -9.09 0.86 4.42
C ALA A 31 -10.47 1.18 3.82
N LYS A 32 -11.41 1.68 4.63
CA LYS A 32 -12.77 2.08 4.20
C LYS A 32 -12.84 3.45 3.53
N ARG A 33 -11.77 4.25 3.57
CA ARG A 33 -11.71 5.59 2.96
C ARG A 33 -10.60 5.64 1.90
N PRO A 34 -10.84 5.05 0.71
CA PRO A 34 -9.83 4.91 -0.34
C PRO A 34 -9.41 6.23 -1.02
N ASP A 35 -10.09 7.35 -0.73
CA ASP A 35 -9.93 8.63 -1.44
C ASP A 35 -8.55 9.31 -1.34
N ILE A 36 -7.59 8.71 -0.64
CA ILE A 36 -6.29 9.33 -0.36
C ILE A 36 -5.18 8.46 -0.97
N ILE A 37 -4.76 8.88 -2.17
CA ILE A 37 -3.51 8.61 -2.91
C ILE A 37 -2.66 7.41 -2.43
N TYR A 38 -2.43 6.46 -3.33
CA TYR A 38 -1.87 5.15 -3.04
C TYR A 38 -0.34 4.97 -3.26
N GLY A 39 0.48 6.03 -3.42
CA GLY A 39 1.93 5.89 -3.67
C GLY A 39 2.75 7.11 -3.23
N PRO A 40 4.01 6.99 -2.77
CA PRO A 40 4.71 7.81 -1.72
C PRO A 40 4.43 9.33 -1.70
N ILE A 41 4.30 9.95 -0.52
CA ILE A 41 4.39 11.44 -0.44
C ILE A 41 5.85 11.73 -0.16
N THR A 42 6.51 12.43 -1.07
CA THR A 42 7.77 13.08 -0.78
C THR A 42 7.51 14.56 -0.49
N ALA A 43 8.08 15.06 0.60
CA ALA A 43 8.16 16.48 0.89
C ALA A 43 9.64 16.86 0.88
N GLU A 44 10.04 17.77 0.00
CA GLU A 44 11.45 18.20 -0.14
C GLU A 44 12.45 17.04 -0.36
N GLY A 45 12.02 15.99 -1.08
CA GLY A 45 12.84 14.80 -1.34
C GLY A 45 12.89 13.78 -0.21
N ILE A 46 12.23 14.05 0.93
CA ILE A 46 12.12 13.14 2.08
C ILE A 46 10.78 12.41 2.01
N LEU A 47 10.77 11.10 2.25
CA LEU A 47 9.52 10.34 2.38
C LEU A 47 8.74 10.84 3.61
N ALA A 48 7.67 11.60 3.36
CA ALA A 48 6.85 12.21 4.41
C ALA A 48 5.83 11.21 5.01
N ALA A 49 5.40 10.22 4.22
CA ALA A 49 4.53 9.15 4.71
C ALA A 49 4.75 7.86 3.90
N PRO A 50 4.90 6.70 4.57
CA PRO A 50 4.80 5.41 3.89
C PRO A 50 3.34 5.21 3.48
N ARG A 51 3.15 4.85 2.21
CA ARG A 51 1.80 4.81 1.65
C ARG A 51 1.16 3.44 1.81
N ARG A 52 -0.14 3.49 1.57
CA ARG A 52 -1.03 2.36 1.41
C ARG A 52 -0.61 1.55 0.18
N CYS A 53 -0.49 0.23 0.32
CA CYS A 53 -0.34 -0.64 -0.84
C CYS A 53 -1.69 -0.70 -1.61
N PRO A 54 -1.73 -0.36 -2.91
CA PRO A 54 -2.95 -0.44 -3.72
C PRO A 54 -3.67 -1.79 -3.63
N TYR A 55 -2.92 -2.90 -3.65
CA TYR A 55 -3.46 -4.25 -3.56
C TYR A 55 -3.99 -4.61 -2.17
N CYS A 56 -3.30 -4.23 -1.10
CA CYS A 56 -3.80 -4.50 0.25
C CYS A 56 -5.09 -3.71 0.52
N MET A 57 -5.16 -2.47 0.04
CA MET A 57 -6.31 -1.62 0.24
C MET A 57 -7.59 -2.14 -0.45
N THR A 58 -7.49 -2.75 -1.64
CA THR A 58 -8.66 -3.41 -2.26
C THR A 58 -9.17 -4.58 -1.44
N GLN A 59 -8.31 -5.20 -0.63
CA GLN A 59 -8.67 -6.26 0.32
C GLN A 59 -9.13 -5.72 1.68
N GLY A 60 -9.27 -4.40 1.84
CA GLY A 60 -9.62 -3.79 3.12
C GLY A 60 -8.48 -3.83 4.14
N ARG A 61 -7.23 -4.02 3.69
CA ARG A 61 -6.05 -4.13 4.56
C ARG A 61 -5.19 -2.88 4.46
N PHE A 62 -5.01 -2.22 5.59
CA PHE A 62 -4.02 -1.15 5.73
C PHE A 62 -2.72 -1.73 6.28
N VAL A 63 -1.65 -1.59 5.49
CA VAL A 63 -0.29 -2.02 5.84
C VAL A 63 0.59 -0.78 5.86
N GLN A 64 1.19 -0.49 7.01
CA GLN A 64 2.20 0.54 7.15
C GLN A 64 3.57 -0.10 7.03
N MET A 65 4.39 0.37 6.08
CA MET A 65 5.74 -0.14 5.84
C MET A 65 6.75 0.93 6.22
N GLU A 66 7.75 0.58 7.03
CA GLU A 66 8.69 1.57 7.59
C GLU A 66 9.80 1.98 6.60
N ASN A 67 10.02 1.18 5.55
CA ASN A 67 11.10 1.35 4.59
C ASN A 67 10.55 1.41 3.13
N PRO A 68 10.95 2.42 2.33
CA PRO A 68 10.64 2.48 0.90
C PRO A 68 10.98 1.20 0.11
N SER A 69 12.11 0.55 0.39
CA SER A 69 12.52 -0.68 -0.31
C SER A 69 11.55 -1.83 -0.02
N HIS A 70 11.15 -2.02 1.24
CA HIS A 70 10.14 -3.01 1.60
C HIS A 70 8.78 -2.71 0.95
N TYR A 71 8.45 -1.43 0.74
CA TYR A 71 7.24 -1.03 0.03
C TYR A 71 7.24 -1.46 -1.43
N ALA A 72 8.36 -1.22 -2.14
CA ALA A 72 8.52 -1.65 -3.52
C ALA A 72 8.49 -3.19 -3.65
N GLU A 73 9.25 -3.89 -2.81
CA GLU A 73 9.29 -5.36 -2.75
C GLU A 73 7.89 -5.95 -2.49
N HIS A 74 7.14 -5.36 -1.55
CA HIS A 74 5.80 -5.81 -1.22
C HIS A 74 4.81 -5.67 -2.40
N ILE A 75 4.90 -4.58 -3.17
CA ILE A 75 4.06 -4.41 -4.37
C ILE A 75 4.50 -5.37 -5.48
N GLU A 76 5.80 -5.57 -5.65
CA GLU A 76 6.33 -6.54 -6.59
C GLU A 76 5.83 -7.96 -6.32
N ASP A 77 5.77 -8.37 -5.05
CA ASP A 77 5.18 -9.65 -4.66
C ASP A 77 3.71 -9.79 -5.09
N HIS A 78 2.93 -8.71 -5.01
CA HIS A 78 1.56 -8.71 -5.51
C HIS A 78 1.49 -8.85 -7.03
N ILE A 79 2.35 -8.13 -7.75
CA ILE A 79 2.43 -8.21 -9.21
C ILE A 79 2.82 -9.63 -9.64
N ASN A 80 3.85 -10.21 -9.02
CA ASN A 80 4.31 -11.57 -9.31
C ASN A 80 3.21 -12.60 -9.08
N LYS A 81 2.53 -12.53 -7.93
CA LYS A 81 1.39 -13.40 -7.65
C LYS A 81 0.26 -13.22 -8.66
N GLN A 82 0.02 -12.01 -9.16
CA GLN A 82 -0.99 -11.80 -10.19
C GLN A 82 -0.56 -12.46 -11.51
N VAL A 83 0.69 -12.28 -11.93
CA VAL A 83 1.26 -12.93 -13.12
C VAL A 83 1.16 -14.45 -13.02
N ASP A 84 1.56 -15.02 -11.88
CA ASP A 84 1.58 -16.47 -11.67
C ASP A 84 0.16 -17.08 -11.68
N ASN A 85 -0.84 -16.34 -11.19
CA ASN A 85 -2.23 -16.77 -11.15
C ASN A 85 -2.98 -16.50 -12.47
N SER A 86 -2.52 -15.57 -13.29
CA SER A 86 -3.13 -15.17 -14.56
C SER A 86 -2.50 -15.96 -15.72
N ILE A 87 -2.84 -17.25 -15.85
CA ILE A 87 -2.37 -18.08 -16.97
C ILE A 87 -2.89 -17.50 -18.30
N GLY A 88 -2.05 -16.72 -19.00
CA GLY A 88 -2.35 -16.14 -20.31
C GLY A 88 -3.24 -14.89 -20.30
N GLN A 89 -3.56 -14.33 -19.13
CA GLN A 89 -4.27 -13.05 -18.98
C GLN A 89 -3.30 -11.98 -18.47
N GLY A 90 -3.46 -10.73 -18.91
CA GLY A 90 -2.61 -9.65 -18.41
C GLY A 90 -2.85 -9.33 -16.94
N VAL A 91 -1.97 -8.53 -16.36
CA VAL A 91 -2.10 -8.03 -14.98
C VAL A 91 -2.78 -6.67 -14.97
N GLN A 92 -3.48 -6.34 -13.89
CA GLN A 92 -4.30 -5.12 -13.79
C GLN A 92 -3.88 -4.29 -12.58
N CYS A 93 -3.97 -2.98 -12.73
CA CYS A 93 -3.82 -2.06 -11.60
C CYS A 93 -5.03 -2.20 -10.65
N PRO A 94 -4.82 -2.42 -9.34
CA PRO A 94 -5.91 -2.56 -8.36
C PRO A 94 -6.51 -1.20 -7.96
N HIS A 95 -5.96 -0.09 -8.45
CA HIS A 95 -6.43 1.24 -8.08
C HIS A 95 -7.77 1.55 -8.77
N HIS A 96 -8.80 1.86 -7.98
CA HIS A 96 -10.17 2.05 -8.46
C HIS A 96 -10.35 3.19 -9.49
N SER A 97 -9.45 4.19 -9.49
CA SER A 97 -9.48 5.30 -10.45
C SER A 97 -8.69 5.00 -11.74
N CYS A 98 -7.95 3.89 -11.79
CA CYS A 98 -7.23 3.49 -12.99
C CYS A 98 -8.14 2.71 -13.94
N PRO A 99 -7.91 2.80 -15.26
CA PRO A 99 -8.69 2.05 -16.23
C PRO A 99 -8.51 0.55 -16.02
N THR A 100 -9.62 -0.20 -16.06
CA THR A 100 -9.62 -1.66 -16.08
C THR A 100 -9.12 -2.14 -17.44
N LYS A 101 -7.80 -2.30 -17.55
CA LYS A 101 -7.14 -2.84 -18.73
C LYS A 101 -6.05 -3.80 -18.32
N ASP A 102 -5.73 -4.72 -19.23
CA ASP A 102 -4.65 -5.66 -19.07
C ASP A 102 -3.31 -5.00 -19.44
N PHE A 103 -2.32 -5.21 -18.59
CA PHE A 103 -0.95 -4.77 -18.76
C PHE A 103 -0.05 -6.01 -18.81
N SER A 104 1.06 -5.94 -19.54
CA SER A 104 2.21 -6.79 -19.23
C SER A 104 2.80 -6.39 -17.87
N LYS A 105 3.58 -7.30 -17.25
CA LYS A 105 4.28 -7.00 -15.99
C LYS A 105 5.09 -5.70 -16.07
N LYS A 106 5.80 -5.49 -17.18
CA LYS A 106 6.61 -4.28 -17.40
C LYS A 106 5.74 -3.03 -17.51
N GLU A 107 4.68 -3.06 -18.31
CA GLU A 107 3.77 -1.92 -18.46
C GLU A 107 3.07 -1.56 -17.15
N LEU A 108 2.78 -2.55 -16.30
CA LEU A 108 2.20 -2.31 -14.98
C LEU A 108 3.20 -1.62 -14.04
N ARG A 109 4.47 -2.02 -14.05
CA ARG A 109 5.53 -1.31 -13.30
C ARG A 109 5.68 0.14 -13.78
N ASP A 110 5.72 0.35 -15.09
CA ASP A 110 5.80 1.68 -15.68
C ASP A 110 4.57 2.53 -15.31
N HIS A 111 3.38 1.92 -15.27
CA HIS A 111 2.15 2.57 -14.80
C HIS A 111 2.24 2.98 -13.32
N PHE A 112 2.74 2.11 -12.45
CA PHE A 112 2.94 2.44 -11.03
C PHE A 112 3.91 3.61 -10.84
N ASN A 113 5.00 3.64 -11.59
CA ASN A 113 5.97 4.74 -11.53
C ASN A 113 5.36 6.07 -12.03
N THR A 114 4.72 6.04 -13.20
CA THR A 114 4.25 7.27 -13.88
C THR A 114 2.94 7.82 -13.32
N VAL A 115 1.99 6.95 -12.93
CA VAL A 115 0.65 7.36 -12.48
C VAL A 115 0.56 7.42 -10.95
N HIS A 116 1.29 6.56 -10.25
CA HIS A 116 1.24 6.46 -8.79
C HIS A 116 2.50 6.98 -8.08
N GLY A 117 3.57 7.33 -8.83
CA GLY A 117 4.84 7.75 -8.24
C GLY A 117 5.54 6.63 -7.46
N ILE A 118 5.20 5.37 -7.72
CA ILE A 118 5.75 4.20 -7.05
C ILE A 118 6.86 3.63 -7.92
N VAL A 119 8.11 3.79 -7.49
CA VAL A 119 9.27 3.23 -8.19
C VAL A 119 9.42 1.75 -7.81
N LEU A 120 9.33 0.86 -8.82
CA LEU A 120 9.40 -0.60 -8.71
C LEU A 120 10.52 -1.17 -9.60
#